data_AF-A0A3D0TZI0-F1
#
_entry.id   AF-A0A3D0TZI0-F1
#
_cell.length_a   1.000
_cell.length_b   1.000
_cell.length_c   1.000
_cell.angle_alpha   90.00
_cell.angle_beta   90.00
_cell.angle_gamma   90.00
#
_symmetry.space_group_name_H-M   'P 1'
#
loop_
_entity.id
_entity.type
_entity.pdbx_description
1 polymer ?
#
loop_
_entity_poly.entity_id
_entity_poly.type
_entity_poly.pdbx_seq_one_letter_code
_entity_poly.pdbx_strand_id
1 'polypeptide(L)'
;MLEAVYPPAFVRSSTFSVLHFHEPHRMLSPVLDRLAVRWLVTDVQLAIAGDPVRLADDGSALPDSPARGTPPAGSVAVAAGETVSRRIPAQPLRAVSVWFDEDLVTADTSARLRLDVTTPDGTVLTGYRAVRGLLPAGWHWVPVAGEEIPGGDGAGGDMTVSLTHVADDGTMHVGTSAAGVPTVFVMKPADDGLRLAHTSGVAVWENVDAVERVRFAPLAVVVPERAERLALLSQPWPADIVVLTDQAPHANPATAATGRVVAVADTIDEMSVVVESDGPGYLVVADAMQHGWNATVDGVAAPVLAADHAVVAVPVPAGRSEVRLVYDPPGLATGTAVTAASAVVVLGLAVVPPAYRRRQRRQRGARPT
;
A
#
# COMPACT_ATOMS: atom_id res chain seq x y z
N MET A 1 -12.82 6.04 -8.99
CA MET A 1 -11.89 7.14 -9.33
C MET A 1 -11.10 7.47 -8.08
N LEU A 2 -9.86 7.00 -7.99
CA LEU A 2 -8.94 7.35 -6.90
C LEU A 2 -8.26 8.66 -7.32
N GLU A 3 -8.60 9.76 -6.65
CA GLU A 3 -8.01 11.08 -6.93
C GLU A 3 -6.91 11.36 -5.90
N ALA A 4 -5.71 11.66 -6.36
CA ALA A 4 -4.58 11.96 -5.47
C ALA A 4 -4.80 13.33 -4.80
N VAL A 5 -5.21 13.30 -3.54
CA VAL A 5 -5.59 14.50 -2.77
C VAL A 5 -4.44 15.50 -2.59
N TYR A 6 -3.17 15.05 -2.60
CA TYR A 6 -2.01 15.97 -2.53
C TYR A 6 -0.68 15.29 -2.94
N PRO A 7 -0.16 15.52 -4.17
CA PRO A 7 1.10 14.91 -4.64
C PRO A 7 2.35 15.16 -3.77
N PRO A 8 2.54 16.33 -3.12
CA PRO A 8 3.70 16.58 -2.27
C PRO A 8 3.71 15.80 -0.94
N ALA A 9 2.57 15.27 -0.48
CA ALA A 9 2.49 14.56 0.81
C ALA A 9 3.35 13.29 0.83
N PHE A 10 3.57 12.66 -0.33
CA PHE A 10 4.35 11.43 -0.47
C PHE A 10 5.85 11.61 -0.24
N VAL A 11 6.36 12.84 -0.26
CA VAL A 11 7.81 13.08 -0.18
C VAL A 11 8.31 13.16 1.26
N ARG A 12 7.46 13.53 2.26
CA ARG A 12 7.90 13.78 3.65
C ARG A 12 6.85 13.59 4.76
N SER A 13 5.72 12.92 4.52
CA SER A 13 4.73 12.73 5.57
C SER A 13 5.11 11.58 6.51
N SER A 14 5.19 11.86 7.82
CA SER A 14 5.51 10.88 8.87
C SER A 14 4.44 9.80 9.09
N THR A 15 3.30 9.89 8.39
CA THR A 15 2.22 8.89 8.41
C THR A 15 2.32 7.83 7.32
N PHE A 16 3.25 7.96 6.36
CA PHE A 16 3.52 6.91 5.39
C PHE A 16 4.76 6.11 5.80
N SER A 17 4.58 4.81 5.97
CA SER A 17 5.73 3.90 6.09
C SER A 17 6.34 3.71 4.71
N VAL A 18 7.53 4.26 4.48
CA VAL A 18 8.28 4.04 3.24
C VAL A 18 9.05 2.74 3.38
N LEU A 19 8.56 1.69 2.73
CA LEU A 19 9.30 0.45 2.55
C LEU A 19 10.11 0.56 1.26
N HIS A 20 11.44 0.55 1.38
CA HIS A 20 12.32 0.53 0.21
C HIS A 20 12.32 -0.88 -0.40
N PHE A 21 11.53 -1.05 -1.45
CA PHE A 21 11.52 -2.25 -2.27
C PHE A 21 12.56 -2.11 -3.39
N HIS A 22 13.74 -2.68 -3.20
CA HIS A 22 14.71 -2.83 -4.29
C HIS A 22 14.39 -4.05 -5.18
N GLU A 23 13.50 -4.92 -4.72
CA GLU A 23 13.17 -6.19 -5.35
C GLU A 23 11.65 -6.40 -5.33
N PRO A 24 11.02 -6.74 -6.48
CA PRO A 24 9.56 -6.87 -6.58
C PRO A 24 8.96 -7.94 -5.66
N HIS A 25 9.71 -9.01 -5.39
CA HIS A 25 9.22 -10.14 -4.58
C HIS A 25 8.87 -9.76 -3.14
N ARG A 26 9.37 -8.63 -2.63
CA ARG A 26 9.04 -8.15 -1.28
C ARG A 26 7.60 -7.66 -1.16
N MET A 27 6.98 -7.28 -2.28
CA MET A 27 5.55 -6.94 -2.33
C MET A 27 4.65 -8.18 -2.17
N LEU A 28 5.20 -9.36 -2.45
CA LEU A 28 4.53 -10.66 -2.35
C LEU A 28 4.65 -11.28 -0.94
N SER A 29 5.07 -10.48 0.05
CA SER A 29 5.33 -10.99 1.39
C SER A 29 4.01 -11.27 2.13
N PRO A 30 3.77 -12.50 2.62
CA PRO A 30 2.56 -12.83 3.39
C PRO A 30 2.39 -12.00 4.67
N VAL A 31 3.49 -11.41 5.16
CA VAL A 31 3.45 -10.47 6.28
C VAL A 31 2.63 -9.22 5.93
N LEU A 32 2.69 -8.73 4.68
CA LEU A 32 1.92 -7.57 4.25
C LEU A 32 0.42 -7.87 4.25
N ASP A 33 0.05 -9.09 3.88
CA ASP A 33 -1.34 -9.56 3.91
C ASP A 33 -1.89 -9.49 5.32
N ARG A 34 -1.11 -9.96 6.30
CA ARG A 34 -1.43 -9.98 7.73
C ARG A 34 -1.54 -8.60 8.36
N LEU A 35 -0.77 -7.65 7.84
CA LEU A 35 -0.82 -6.24 8.25
C LEU A 35 -1.92 -5.46 7.50
N ALA A 36 -2.82 -6.15 6.79
CA ALA A 36 -3.92 -5.55 6.02
C ALA A 36 -3.43 -4.49 5.01
N VAL A 37 -2.23 -4.67 4.46
CA VAL A 37 -1.66 -3.76 3.47
C VAL A 37 -2.29 -4.06 2.11
N ARG A 38 -3.43 -3.42 1.86
CA ARG A 38 -4.19 -3.60 0.60
C ARG A 38 -3.61 -2.84 -0.58
N TRP A 39 -2.97 -1.70 -0.36
CA TRP A 39 -2.47 -0.84 -1.43
C TRP A 39 -0.97 -0.59 -1.29
N LEU A 40 -0.21 -0.89 -2.35
CA LEU A 40 1.21 -0.60 -2.44
C LEU A 40 1.47 0.39 -3.58
N VAL A 41 2.44 1.28 -3.40
CA VAL A 41 2.87 2.24 -4.43
C VAL A 41 4.34 2.02 -4.70
N THR A 42 4.67 1.84 -5.99
CA THR A 42 6.04 1.63 -6.47
C THR A 42 6.38 2.60 -7.59
N ASP A 43 7.68 2.83 -7.78
CA ASP A 43 8.17 3.55 -8.95
C ASP A 43 7.98 2.70 -10.22
N VAL A 44 7.54 3.31 -11.31
CA VAL A 44 7.33 2.64 -12.61
C VAL A 44 8.62 2.12 -13.26
N GLN A 45 9.79 2.48 -12.72
CA GLN A 45 11.09 1.96 -13.13
C GLN A 45 11.45 0.64 -12.43
N LEU A 46 10.79 0.30 -11.32
CA LEU A 46 10.98 -0.99 -10.66
C LEU A 46 10.50 -2.11 -11.59
N ALA A 47 11.11 -3.30 -11.48
CA ALA A 47 10.62 -4.45 -12.21
C ALA A 47 9.16 -4.76 -11.84
N ILE A 48 8.35 -5.02 -12.87
CA ILE A 48 6.92 -5.32 -12.73
C ILE A 48 6.76 -6.81 -12.41
N ALA A 49 5.98 -7.13 -11.39
CA ALA A 49 5.67 -8.52 -11.02
C ALA A 49 4.79 -9.18 -12.10
N GLY A 50 5.05 -10.44 -12.41
CA GLY A 50 4.29 -11.22 -13.40
C GLY A 50 5.18 -12.11 -14.25
N ASP A 51 4.57 -12.72 -15.28
CA ASP A 51 5.23 -13.63 -16.19
C ASP A 51 5.53 -12.96 -17.54
N PRO A 52 6.81 -12.75 -17.90
CA PRO A 52 7.17 -12.14 -19.17
C PRO A 52 7.02 -13.14 -20.32
N VAL A 53 6.14 -12.81 -21.27
CA VAL A 53 5.87 -13.62 -22.47
C VAL A 53 6.29 -12.85 -23.72
N ARG A 54 7.23 -13.42 -24.49
CA ARG A 54 7.61 -12.87 -25.80
C ARG A 54 6.56 -13.24 -26.84
N LEU A 55 6.18 -12.28 -27.68
CA LEU A 55 5.25 -12.51 -28.78
C LEU A 55 5.98 -12.60 -30.12
N ALA A 56 5.71 -13.66 -30.88
CA ALA A 56 6.11 -13.79 -32.29
C ALA A 56 5.38 -12.78 -33.17
N ASP A 57 5.83 -12.57 -34.41
CA ASP A 57 5.28 -11.57 -35.33
C ASP A 57 3.78 -11.77 -35.61
N ASP A 58 3.29 -13.01 -35.57
CA ASP A 58 1.87 -13.37 -35.70
C ASP A 58 1.07 -13.20 -34.40
N GLY A 59 1.71 -12.76 -33.31
CA GLY A 59 1.10 -12.56 -32.01
C GLY A 59 1.08 -13.80 -31.10
N SER A 60 1.52 -14.96 -31.59
CA SER A 60 1.59 -16.18 -30.77
C SER A 60 2.66 -16.06 -29.68
N ALA A 61 2.42 -16.70 -28.53
CA ALA A 61 3.39 -16.77 -27.46
C ALA A 61 4.54 -17.69 -27.86
N LEU A 62 5.78 -17.19 -27.80
CA LEU A 62 6.96 -18.02 -28.03
C LEU A 62 7.30 -18.81 -26.75
N PRO A 63 7.31 -20.16 -26.79
CA PRO A 63 7.90 -20.95 -25.72
C PRO A 63 9.41 -20.69 -25.72
N ASP A 64 9.98 -20.52 -24.54
CA ASP A 64 11.35 -20.06 -24.28
C ASP A 64 11.56 -18.54 -24.46
N SER A 65 11.42 -17.81 -23.34
CA SER A 65 11.99 -16.48 -23.20
C SER A 65 13.52 -16.59 -23.34
N PRO A 66 14.16 -16.11 -24.41
CA PRO A 66 15.61 -16.01 -24.40
C PRO A 66 15.99 -15.12 -23.22
N ALA A 67 16.92 -15.57 -22.40
CA ALA A 67 17.40 -14.86 -21.23
C ALA A 67 17.86 -13.45 -21.64
N ARG A 68 17.00 -12.42 -21.46
CA ARG A 68 17.25 -10.95 -21.43
C ARG A 68 18.28 -10.32 -22.41
N GLY A 69 18.86 -11.03 -23.37
CA GLY A 69 20.17 -10.66 -23.92
C GLY A 69 20.40 -10.99 -25.38
N THR A 70 19.41 -11.52 -26.11
CA THR A 70 19.50 -11.59 -27.57
C THR A 70 18.79 -10.37 -28.17
N PRO A 71 19.53 -9.45 -28.81
CA PRO A 71 18.91 -8.30 -29.48
C PRO A 71 17.99 -8.78 -30.62
N PRO A 72 16.93 -8.04 -30.94
CA PRO A 72 16.12 -8.25 -32.14
C PRO A 72 16.96 -8.16 -33.44
N ALA A 73 16.39 -8.61 -34.55
CA ALA A 73 17.10 -8.73 -35.83
C ALA A 73 17.32 -7.37 -36.53
N GLY A 74 16.53 -6.36 -36.19
CA GLY A 74 16.67 -5.00 -36.70
C GLY A 74 16.17 -3.97 -35.70
N SER A 75 16.14 -2.71 -36.13
CA SER A 75 15.61 -1.59 -35.36
C SER A 75 14.94 -0.56 -36.27
N VAL A 76 14.01 0.20 -35.72
CA VAL A 76 13.35 1.34 -36.38
C VAL A 76 13.55 2.59 -35.54
N ALA A 77 14.02 3.66 -36.18
CA ALA A 77 14.13 4.98 -35.56
C ALA A 77 12.75 5.65 -35.53
N VAL A 78 12.36 6.17 -34.38
CA VAL A 78 11.08 6.85 -34.17
C VAL A 78 11.36 8.15 -33.42
N ALA A 79 11.05 9.28 -34.05
CA ALA A 79 11.34 10.58 -33.47
C ALA A 79 10.46 10.88 -32.25
N ALA A 80 10.86 11.85 -31.42
CA ALA A 80 10.00 12.36 -30.35
C ALA A 80 8.64 12.82 -30.92
N GLY A 81 7.55 12.44 -30.26
CA GLY A 81 6.17 12.66 -30.70
C GLY A 81 5.63 11.68 -31.74
N GLU A 82 6.49 10.92 -32.44
CA GLU A 82 6.06 9.85 -33.33
C GLU A 82 5.72 8.57 -32.55
N THR A 83 4.85 7.75 -33.14
CA THR A 83 4.32 6.56 -32.50
C THR A 83 4.66 5.32 -33.31
N VAL A 84 5.13 4.28 -32.62
CA VAL A 84 5.28 2.94 -33.16
C VAL A 84 4.21 2.04 -32.57
N SER A 85 3.52 1.30 -33.42
CA SER A 85 2.39 0.47 -33.00
C SER A 85 2.57 -0.99 -33.43
N ARG A 86 2.01 -1.89 -32.63
CA ARG A 86 1.94 -3.32 -32.93
C ARG A 86 0.57 -3.86 -32.51
N ARG A 87 -0.02 -4.67 -33.38
CA ARG A 87 -1.23 -5.44 -33.07
C ARG A 87 -0.83 -6.76 -32.40
N ILE A 88 -1.53 -7.13 -31.34
CA ILE A 88 -1.34 -8.36 -30.59
C ILE A 88 -2.70 -8.94 -30.17
N PRO A 89 -2.82 -10.25 -29.90
CA PRO A 89 -4.05 -10.83 -29.37
C PRO A 89 -4.44 -10.14 -28.06
N ALA A 90 -5.74 -9.88 -27.89
CA ALA A 90 -6.26 -9.36 -26.62
C ALA A 90 -5.98 -10.34 -25.48
N GLN A 91 -5.43 -9.82 -24.38
CA GLN A 91 -5.07 -10.59 -23.19
C GLN A 91 -4.83 -9.66 -21.99
N PRO A 92 -5.01 -10.15 -20.75
CA PRO A 92 -4.58 -9.44 -19.55
C PRO A 92 -3.09 -9.10 -19.56
N LEU A 93 -2.73 -7.90 -19.12
CA LEU A 93 -1.33 -7.51 -18.93
C LEU A 93 -1.11 -6.45 -17.86
N ARG A 94 0.10 -6.46 -17.27
CA ARG A 94 0.60 -5.47 -16.32
C ARG A 94 1.58 -4.46 -16.94
N ALA A 95 2.25 -4.86 -18.02
CA ALA A 95 3.21 -4.01 -18.73
C ALA A 95 3.48 -4.56 -20.14
N VAL A 96 4.00 -3.69 -21.00
CA VAL A 96 4.66 -4.10 -22.23
C VAL A 96 6.13 -3.72 -22.14
N SER A 97 7.03 -4.64 -22.49
CA SER A 97 8.44 -4.31 -22.67
C SER A 97 8.87 -4.29 -24.11
N VAL A 98 9.69 -3.29 -24.40
CA VAL A 98 10.21 -2.97 -25.72
C VAL A 98 11.73 -2.93 -25.62
N TRP A 99 12.39 -3.39 -26.68
CA TRP A 99 13.84 -3.32 -26.82
C TRP A 99 14.23 -1.97 -27.43
N PHE A 100 15.22 -1.33 -26.82
CA PHE A 100 15.91 -0.17 -27.39
C PHE A 100 17.29 -0.62 -27.86
N ASP A 101 17.56 -0.43 -29.15
CA ASP A 101 18.82 -0.85 -29.79
C ASP A 101 19.99 0.08 -29.45
N GLU A 102 19.67 1.35 -29.20
CA GLU A 102 20.60 2.41 -28.80
C GLU A 102 20.10 3.11 -27.53
N ASP A 103 21.01 3.79 -26.85
CA ASP A 103 20.69 4.66 -25.72
C ASP A 103 19.77 5.80 -26.17
N LEU A 104 18.60 5.93 -25.53
CA LEU A 104 17.71 7.08 -25.72
C LEU A 104 18.17 8.24 -24.83
N VAL A 105 18.64 9.32 -25.46
CA VAL A 105 19.08 10.54 -24.78
C VAL A 105 18.13 11.69 -25.09
N THR A 106 17.84 12.52 -24.09
CA THR A 106 16.96 13.69 -24.20
C THR A 106 17.40 14.78 -23.24
N ALA A 107 17.30 16.05 -23.66
CA ALA A 107 17.51 17.19 -22.76
C ALA A 107 16.22 17.55 -21.98
N ASP A 108 15.06 17.03 -22.38
CA ASP A 108 13.78 17.28 -21.73
C ASP A 108 13.68 16.50 -20.41
N THR A 109 13.66 17.24 -19.31
CA THR A 109 13.53 16.67 -17.95
C THR A 109 12.14 16.07 -17.65
N SER A 110 11.15 16.34 -18.51
CA SER A 110 9.78 15.82 -18.44
C SER A 110 9.51 14.66 -19.40
N ALA A 111 10.54 14.24 -20.15
CA ALA A 111 10.47 13.18 -21.13
C ALA A 111 9.95 11.87 -20.53
N ARG A 112 9.07 11.21 -21.28
CA ARG A 112 8.46 9.95 -20.87
C ARG A 112 8.13 9.08 -22.07
N LEU A 113 8.20 7.77 -21.87
CA LEU A 113 7.54 6.81 -22.73
C LEU A 113 6.06 6.76 -22.35
N ARG A 114 5.18 6.96 -23.33
CA ARG A 114 3.75 6.73 -23.22
C ARG A 114 3.41 5.43 -23.95
N LEU A 115 2.69 4.55 -23.28
CA LEU A 115 2.16 3.32 -23.85
C LEU A 115 0.63 3.41 -23.87
N ASP A 116 0.02 3.38 -25.03
CA ASP A 116 -1.43 3.26 -25.18
C ASP A 116 -1.78 1.84 -25.64
N VAL A 117 -2.66 1.17 -24.88
CA VAL A 117 -3.24 -0.13 -25.24
C VAL A 117 -4.70 0.11 -25.61
N THR A 118 -5.01 -0.02 -26.90
CA THR A 118 -6.37 0.06 -27.42
C THR A 118 -6.97 -1.34 -27.50
N THR A 119 -7.95 -1.62 -26.66
CA THR A 119 -8.67 -2.89 -26.59
C THR A 119 -9.63 -3.06 -27.79
N PRO A 120 -10.13 -4.28 -28.04
CA PRO A 120 -11.03 -4.56 -29.17
C PRO A 120 -12.34 -3.75 -29.15
N ASP A 121 -12.81 -3.35 -27.97
CA ASP A 121 -13.99 -2.51 -27.77
C ASP A 121 -13.70 -1.00 -27.94
N GLY A 122 -12.45 -0.63 -28.23
CA GLY A 122 -12.01 0.75 -28.44
C GLY A 122 -11.62 1.49 -27.15
N THR A 123 -11.65 0.84 -25.99
CA THR A 123 -11.15 1.41 -24.74
C THR A 123 -9.63 1.61 -24.82
N VAL A 124 -9.12 2.73 -24.30
CA VAL A 124 -7.67 3.03 -24.31
C VAL A 124 -7.16 3.07 -22.87
N LEU A 125 -6.23 2.18 -22.57
CA LEU A 125 -5.49 2.15 -21.31
C LEU A 125 -4.11 2.76 -21.54
N THR A 126 -3.72 3.70 -20.69
CA THR A 126 -2.47 4.44 -20.86
C THR A 126 -1.51 4.20 -19.69
N GLY A 127 -0.27 3.89 -20.04
CA GLY A 127 0.87 3.72 -19.15
C GLY A 127 1.97 4.73 -19.41
N TYR A 128 2.80 5.00 -18.39
CA TYR A 128 3.93 5.91 -18.51
C TYR A 128 5.19 5.38 -17.85
N ARG A 129 6.35 5.70 -18.44
CA ARG A 129 7.66 5.53 -17.82
C ARG A 129 8.53 6.76 -18.04
N ALA A 130 9.08 7.31 -16.97
CA ALA A 130 9.95 8.48 -17.06
C ALA A 130 11.28 8.14 -17.76
N VAL A 131 11.73 9.06 -18.63
CA VAL A 131 13.05 9.07 -19.26
C VAL A 131 13.80 10.26 -18.68
N ARG A 132 14.76 10.03 -17.78
CA ARG A 132 15.47 11.11 -17.08
C ARG A 132 16.84 11.34 -17.69
N GLY A 133 16.89 12.03 -18.82
CA GLY A 133 18.10 12.39 -19.53
C GLY A 133 18.69 11.26 -20.38
N LEU A 134 18.90 10.09 -19.76
CA LEU A 134 19.41 8.88 -20.42
C LEU A 134 18.53 7.69 -20.05
N LEU A 135 18.11 6.95 -21.06
CA LEU A 135 17.57 5.62 -20.93
C LEU A 135 18.45 4.65 -21.75
N PRO A 136 19.18 3.72 -21.10
CA PRO A 136 20.19 2.91 -21.78
C PRO A 136 19.57 1.94 -22.81
N ALA A 137 20.37 1.42 -23.73
CA ALA A 137 19.95 0.35 -24.61
C ALA A 137 19.53 -0.90 -23.81
N GLY A 138 18.56 -1.66 -24.35
CA GLY A 138 18.08 -2.92 -23.79
C GLY A 138 16.57 -2.96 -23.52
N TRP A 139 16.17 -3.89 -22.66
CA TRP A 139 14.76 -4.13 -22.33
C TRP A 139 14.20 -3.14 -21.32
N HIS A 140 13.07 -2.54 -21.69
CA HIS A 140 12.40 -1.53 -20.91
C HIS A 140 10.90 -1.78 -20.87
N TRP A 141 10.33 -1.84 -19.67
CA TRP A 141 8.90 -2.05 -19.45
C TRP A 141 8.20 -0.70 -19.35
N VAL A 142 6.99 -0.58 -19.88
CA VAL A 142 6.06 0.51 -19.58
C VAL A 142 4.82 -0.13 -18.95
N PRO A 143 4.54 0.14 -17.67
CA PRO A 143 3.43 -0.48 -16.96
C PRO A 143 2.10 0.10 -17.44
N VAL A 144 1.08 -0.75 -17.52
CA VAL A 144 -0.29 -0.38 -17.86
C VAL A 144 -1.24 -1.30 -17.09
N ALA A 145 -2.21 -0.71 -16.39
CA ALA A 145 -3.22 -1.45 -15.64
C ALA A 145 -4.24 -2.10 -16.60
N GLY A 146 -3.87 -3.23 -17.20
CA GLY A 146 -4.63 -3.93 -18.23
C GLY A 146 -5.04 -5.36 -17.86
N GLU A 147 -5.15 -5.66 -16.57
CA GLU A 147 -5.50 -7.02 -16.12
C GLU A 147 -6.98 -7.37 -16.37
N GLU A 148 -7.83 -6.36 -16.51
CA GLU A 148 -9.27 -6.53 -16.81
C GLU A 148 -9.55 -6.71 -18.31
N ILE A 149 -8.53 -6.63 -19.17
CA ILE A 149 -8.69 -6.85 -20.61
C ILE A 149 -9.11 -8.31 -20.83
N PRO A 150 -10.27 -8.56 -21.47
CA PRO A 150 -10.69 -9.92 -21.76
C PRO A 150 -9.76 -10.58 -22.80
N GLY A 151 -9.41 -11.84 -22.57
CA GLY A 151 -8.60 -12.64 -23.49
C GLY A 151 -7.68 -13.62 -22.76
N GLY A 152 -6.87 -14.37 -23.51
CA GLY A 152 -5.91 -15.32 -22.93
C GLY A 152 -5.66 -16.60 -23.73
N ASP A 153 -6.62 -17.03 -24.56
CA ASP A 153 -6.57 -18.31 -25.30
C ASP A 153 -6.96 -18.17 -26.78
N GLY A 154 -6.67 -17.00 -27.40
CA GLY A 154 -7.03 -16.72 -28.80
C GLY A 154 -8.50 -16.32 -29.03
N ALA A 155 -9.32 -16.30 -27.97
CA ALA A 155 -10.67 -15.75 -27.97
C ALA A 155 -10.64 -14.33 -27.36
N GLY A 156 -10.84 -13.30 -28.17
CA GLY A 156 -10.80 -11.91 -27.68
C GLY A 156 -10.63 -10.86 -28.77
N GLY A 157 -10.27 -11.27 -30.00
CA GLY A 157 -9.89 -10.32 -31.04
C GLY A 157 -8.50 -9.74 -30.79
N ASP A 158 -8.21 -8.65 -31.47
CA ASP A 158 -6.89 -8.02 -31.42
C ASP A 158 -6.94 -6.70 -30.66
N MET A 159 -5.89 -6.44 -29.89
CA MET A 159 -5.61 -5.13 -29.30
C MET A 159 -4.39 -4.49 -29.97
N THR A 160 -4.31 -3.17 -29.93
CA THR A 160 -3.17 -2.42 -30.48
C THR A 160 -2.38 -1.79 -29.34
N VAL A 161 -1.08 -2.05 -29.33
CA VAL A 161 -0.12 -1.43 -28.41
C VAL A 161 0.65 -0.38 -29.17
N SER A 162 0.63 0.85 -28.66
CA SER A 162 1.26 2.02 -29.28
C SER A 162 2.23 2.66 -28.29
N LEU A 163 3.49 2.80 -28.69
CA LEU A 163 4.54 3.44 -27.90
C LEU A 163 4.90 4.79 -28.52
N THR A 164 4.95 5.83 -27.70
CA THR A 164 5.35 7.18 -28.09
C THR A 164 6.42 7.70 -27.12
N HIS A 165 7.49 8.28 -27.65
CA HIS A 165 8.40 9.10 -26.84
C HIS A 165 7.83 10.52 -26.74
N VAL A 166 7.24 10.86 -25.60
CA VAL A 166 6.67 12.19 -25.34
C VAL A 166 7.77 13.05 -24.74
N ALA A 167 8.42 13.83 -25.59
CA ALA A 167 9.52 14.75 -25.27
C ALA A 167 9.69 15.82 -26.37
N ASP A 168 10.51 16.84 -26.10
CA ASP A 168 10.90 17.84 -27.10
C ASP A 168 11.97 17.31 -28.09
N ASP A 169 12.81 16.36 -27.66
CA ASP A 169 13.92 15.79 -28.43
C ASP A 169 14.15 14.30 -28.11
N GLY A 170 15.14 13.69 -28.75
CA GLY A 170 15.51 12.29 -28.56
C GLY A 170 14.75 11.32 -29.48
N THR A 171 15.51 10.52 -30.23
CA THR A 171 14.97 9.50 -31.14
C THR A 171 15.08 8.13 -30.48
N MET A 172 13.99 7.37 -30.45
CA MET A 172 14.01 6.00 -29.95
C MET A 172 14.32 5.01 -31.08
N HIS A 173 15.26 4.10 -30.85
CA HIS A 173 15.62 3.04 -31.79
C HIS A 173 14.97 1.73 -31.32
N VAL A 174 13.74 1.49 -31.74
CA VAL A 174 12.92 0.37 -31.27
C VAL A 174 13.28 -0.91 -32.02
N GLY A 175 13.62 -1.97 -31.29
CA GLY A 175 14.01 -3.25 -31.88
C GLY A 175 12.85 -3.95 -32.61
N THR A 176 13.14 -4.51 -33.78
CA THR A 176 12.18 -5.16 -34.68
C THR A 176 12.61 -6.57 -35.08
N SER A 177 11.65 -7.38 -35.53
CA SER A 177 11.94 -8.63 -36.22
C SER A 177 12.54 -8.37 -37.60
N ALA A 178 12.97 -9.43 -38.29
CA ALA A 178 13.45 -9.33 -39.68
C ALA A 178 12.38 -8.79 -40.65
N ALA A 179 11.10 -8.89 -40.29
CA ALA A 179 9.98 -8.34 -41.04
C ALA A 179 9.65 -6.87 -40.67
N GLY A 180 10.43 -6.25 -39.78
CA GLY A 180 10.21 -4.87 -39.33
C GLY A 180 9.11 -4.72 -38.27
N VAL A 181 8.64 -5.82 -37.67
CA VAL A 181 7.60 -5.77 -36.62
C VAL A 181 8.25 -5.49 -35.26
N PRO A 182 7.78 -4.50 -34.48
CA PRO A 182 8.35 -4.20 -33.16
C PRO A 182 8.36 -5.42 -32.24
N THR A 183 9.51 -5.79 -31.68
CA THR A 183 9.58 -6.92 -30.75
C THR A 183 9.12 -6.48 -29.36
N VAL A 184 8.10 -7.17 -28.82
CA VAL A 184 7.57 -6.86 -27.48
C VAL A 184 7.50 -8.10 -26.60
N PHE A 185 7.62 -7.86 -25.30
CA PHE A 185 7.19 -8.77 -24.25
C PHE A 185 5.92 -8.22 -23.60
N VAL A 186 4.98 -9.10 -23.29
CA VAL A 186 3.84 -8.77 -22.43
C VAL A 186 4.12 -9.34 -21.05
N MET A 187 3.98 -8.51 -20.02
CA MET A 187 4.01 -8.98 -18.64
C MET A 187 2.61 -9.47 -18.28
N LYS A 188 2.39 -10.79 -18.32
CA LYS A 188 1.11 -11.38 -17.91
C LYS A 188 0.97 -11.32 -16.39
N PRO A 189 -0.25 -11.12 -15.86
CA PRO A 189 -0.50 -11.33 -14.44
C PRO A 189 -0.16 -12.77 -14.06
N ALA A 190 0.54 -12.94 -12.93
CA ALA A 190 0.78 -14.24 -12.32
C ALA A 190 -0.24 -14.46 -11.18
N ASP A 191 -0.37 -15.70 -10.72
CA ASP A 191 -1.12 -16.03 -9.51
C ASP A 191 -0.29 -15.69 -8.26
N ASP A 192 -0.06 -14.39 -8.06
CA ASP A 192 0.88 -13.84 -7.08
C ASP A 192 0.22 -12.91 -6.05
N GLY A 193 -1.11 -12.91 -5.97
CA GLY A 193 -1.83 -12.09 -5.00
C GLY A 193 -1.79 -10.58 -5.26
N LEU A 194 -1.24 -10.15 -6.40
CA LEU A 194 -1.19 -8.73 -6.77
C LEU A 194 -2.09 -8.41 -7.95
N ARG A 195 -2.54 -7.16 -8.00
CA ARG A 195 -3.22 -6.59 -9.16
C ARG A 195 -2.73 -5.18 -9.40
N LEU A 196 -2.22 -4.89 -10.60
CA LEU A 196 -1.84 -3.54 -10.99
C LEU A 196 -3.10 -2.72 -11.26
N ALA A 197 -3.55 -1.97 -10.25
CA ALA A 197 -4.81 -1.26 -10.27
C ALA A 197 -4.73 0.09 -10.99
N HIS A 198 -3.56 0.75 -10.97
CA HIS A 198 -3.40 2.06 -11.60
C HIS A 198 -1.96 2.39 -11.98
N THR A 199 -1.80 3.13 -13.08
CA THR A 199 -0.51 3.64 -13.59
C THR A 199 -0.63 5.10 -13.99
N SER A 200 0.01 6.01 -13.25
CA SER A 200 0.08 7.45 -13.61
C SER A 200 1.38 8.07 -13.08
N GLY A 201 2.50 7.66 -13.65
CA GLY A 201 3.85 8.04 -13.19
C GLY A 201 4.34 7.27 -11.95
N VAL A 202 3.43 6.58 -11.26
CA VAL A 202 3.68 5.54 -10.26
C VAL A 202 2.86 4.31 -10.62
N ALA A 203 3.26 3.15 -10.10
CA ALA A 203 2.49 1.91 -10.18
C ALA A 203 1.81 1.65 -8.83
N VAL A 204 0.48 1.61 -8.85
CA VAL A 204 -0.36 1.31 -7.68
C VAL A 204 -0.84 -0.12 -7.79
N TRP A 205 -0.48 -0.93 -6.80
CA TRP A 205 -0.80 -2.33 -6.70
C TRP A 205 -1.85 -2.55 -5.61
N GLU A 206 -2.87 -3.33 -5.92
CA GLU A 206 -3.75 -3.94 -4.93
C GLU A 206 -3.15 -5.30 -4.53
N ASN A 207 -2.98 -5.52 -3.24
CA ASN A 207 -2.79 -6.84 -2.68
C ASN A 207 -4.17 -7.46 -2.45
N VAL A 208 -4.52 -8.47 -3.24
CA VAL A 208 -5.84 -9.11 -3.18
C VAL A 208 -5.94 -10.12 -2.04
N ASP A 209 -4.79 -10.56 -1.50
CA ASP A 209 -4.71 -11.48 -0.37
C ASP A 209 -4.70 -10.77 0.99
N ALA A 210 -4.67 -9.43 0.99
CA ALA A 210 -4.71 -8.64 2.20
C ALA A 210 -5.97 -8.94 3.04
N VAL A 211 -5.77 -9.30 4.30
CA VAL A 211 -6.89 -9.52 5.23
C VAL A 211 -7.57 -8.20 5.57
N GLU A 212 -8.82 -8.26 6.01
CA GLU A 212 -9.52 -7.08 6.53
C GLU A 212 -8.77 -6.49 7.73
N ARG A 213 -8.62 -5.15 7.76
CA ARG A 213 -7.96 -4.42 8.86
C ARG A 213 -8.56 -4.78 10.21
N VAL A 214 -9.89 -4.87 10.26
CA VAL A 214 -10.65 -5.28 11.45
C VAL A 214 -11.36 -6.58 11.10
N ARG A 215 -10.97 -7.68 11.76
CA ARG A 215 -11.51 -9.01 11.44
C ARG A 215 -11.74 -9.85 12.69
N PHE A 216 -12.60 -10.84 12.57
CA PHE A 216 -12.79 -11.86 13.60
C PHE A 216 -11.93 -13.08 13.26
N ALA A 217 -11.14 -13.56 14.23
CA ALA A 217 -10.38 -14.79 14.14
C ALA A 217 -10.92 -15.79 15.18
N PRO A 218 -11.59 -16.88 14.77
CA PRO A 218 -12.11 -17.88 15.69
C PRO A 218 -11.03 -18.71 16.37
N LEU A 219 -9.85 -18.81 15.76
CA LEU A 219 -8.76 -19.66 16.24
C LEU A 219 -7.54 -18.84 16.60
N ALA A 220 -6.81 -19.29 17.62
CA ALA A 220 -5.52 -18.70 18.00
C ALA A 220 -4.43 -19.76 18.15
N VAL A 221 -3.22 -19.41 17.75
CA VAL A 221 -2.00 -20.17 18.06
C VAL A 221 -1.07 -19.26 18.86
N VAL A 222 -0.55 -19.76 19.97
CA VAL A 222 0.39 -19.00 20.81
C VAL A 222 1.81 -19.39 20.41
N VAL A 223 2.59 -18.42 19.92
CA VAL A 223 3.99 -18.61 19.52
C VAL A 223 4.83 -17.56 20.25
N PRO A 224 5.33 -17.85 21.47
CA PRO A 224 6.07 -16.88 22.27
C PRO A 224 7.40 -16.49 21.63
N GLU A 225 8.11 -17.47 21.07
CA GLU A 225 9.45 -17.27 20.50
C GLU A 225 9.40 -16.39 19.25
N ARG A 226 10.16 -15.30 19.26
CA ARG A 226 10.09 -14.27 18.22
C ARG A 226 10.50 -14.82 16.85
N ALA A 227 11.58 -15.58 16.79
CA ALA A 227 12.13 -16.09 15.54
C ALA A 227 11.16 -17.08 14.87
N GLU A 228 10.55 -17.96 15.66
CA GLU A 228 9.55 -18.92 15.19
C GLU A 228 8.28 -18.21 14.68
N ARG A 229 7.80 -17.22 15.43
CA ARG A 229 6.63 -16.42 15.05
C ARG A 229 6.84 -15.68 13.72
N LEU A 230 8.01 -15.07 13.53
CA LEU A 230 8.34 -14.39 12.27
C LEU A 230 8.49 -15.38 11.11
N ALA A 231 9.09 -16.55 11.34
CA ALA A 231 9.20 -17.59 10.32
C ALA A 231 7.82 -18.11 9.89
N LEU A 232 6.91 -18.29 10.84
CA LEU A 232 5.52 -18.70 10.60
C LEU A 232 4.76 -17.66 9.75
N LEU A 233 4.83 -16.39 10.14
CA LEU A 233 4.14 -15.28 9.44
C LEU A 233 4.74 -14.93 8.08
N SER A 234 5.94 -15.44 7.77
CA SER A 234 6.57 -15.28 6.45
C SER A 234 6.02 -16.24 5.40
N GLN A 235 5.07 -17.11 5.77
CA GLN A 235 4.40 -18.05 4.89
C GLN A 235 2.90 -17.69 4.79
N PRO A 236 2.21 -18.03 3.68
CA PRO A 236 0.76 -17.88 3.61
C PRO A 236 0.07 -18.58 4.78
N TRP A 237 -0.80 -17.87 5.49
CA TRP A 237 -1.45 -18.37 6.71
C TRP A 237 -2.95 -18.04 6.70
N PRO A 238 -3.86 -18.96 7.10
CA PRO A 238 -5.31 -18.72 7.06
C PRO A 238 -5.77 -17.54 7.94
N ALA A 239 -6.51 -16.58 7.37
CA ALA A 239 -6.92 -15.34 8.05
C ALA A 239 -7.67 -15.56 9.39
N ASP A 240 -8.37 -16.69 9.50
CA ASP A 240 -9.16 -17.11 10.66
C ASP A 240 -8.33 -17.54 11.88
N ILE A 241 -7.01 -17.65 11.71
CA ILE A 241 -6.07 -17.99 12.78
C ILE A 241 -5.25 -16.76 13.14
N VAL A 242 -5.33 -16.30 14.39
CA VAL A 242 -4.45 -15.24 14.94
C VAL A 242 -3.25 -15.84 15.66
N VAL A 243 -2.06 -15.27 15.46
CA VAL A 243 -0.84 -15.71 16.14
C VAL A 243 -0.57 -14.80 17.34
N LEU A 244 -0.78 -15.31 18.55
CA LEU A 244 -0.61 -14.56 19.80
C LEU A 244 0.82 -14.72 20.35
N THR A 245 1.31 -13.67 21.01
CA THR A 245 2.62 -13.73 21.69
C THR A 245 2.53 -14.45 23.03
N ASP A 246 1.45 -14.22 23.78
CA ASP A 246 1.24 -14.77 25.13
C ASP A 246 -0.09 -15.52 25.22
N GLN A 247 -0.23 -16.31 26.29
CA GLN A 247 -1.48 -17.03 26.58
C GLN A 247 -2.64 -16.06 26.81
N ALA A 248 -3.81 -16.40 26.28
CA ALA A 248 -5.01 -15.57 26.36
C ALA A 248 -6.11 -16.23 27.22
N PRO A 249 -7.06 -15.45 27.79
CA PRO A 249 -8.09 -15.97 28.68
C PRO A 249 -9.13 -16.90 28.02
N HIS A 250 -9.24 -16.88 26.70
CA HIS A 250 -10.18 -17.73 25.96
C HIS A 250 -9.48 -18.95 25.38
N ALA A 251 -10.00 -20.14 25.69
CA ALA A 251 -9.53 -21.39 25.12
C ALA A 251 -9.85 -21.41 23.62
N ASN A 252 -8.88 -21.88 22.82
CA ASN A 252 -9.07 -22.12 21.40
C ASN A 252 -10.26 -23.09 21.22
N PRO A 253 -11.39 -22.66 20.63
CA PRO A 253 -12.58 -23.49 20.59
C PRO A 253 -12.29 -24.78 19.83
N ALA A 254 -12.83 -25.91 20.29
CA ALA A 254 -12.59 -27.23 19.70
C ALA A 254 -13.14 -27.34 18.26
N THR A 255 -14.03 -26.43 17.87
CA THR A 255 -14.58 -26.29 16.51
C THR A 255 -14.42 -24.83 16.09
N ALA A 256 -14.01 -24.59 14.85
CA ALA A 256 -13.88 -23.22 14.32
C ALA A 256 -15.27 -22.56 14.30
N ALA A 257 -15.41 -21.51 15.09
CA ALA A 257 -16.59 -20.65 15.09
C ALA A 257 -16.63 -19.82 13.78
N THR A 258 -17.82 -19.39 13.38
CA THR A 258 -17.98 -18.37 12.36
C THR A 258 -18.32 -17.04 13.03
N GLY A 259 -17.76 -15.95 12.50
CA GLY A 259 -18.08 -14.62 12.99
C GLY A 259 -17.76 -13.56 11.95
N ARG A 260 -18.39 -12.40 12.11
CA ARG A 260 -18.22 -11.26 11.21
C ARG A 260 -18.22 -9.95 11.99
N VAL A 261 -17.50 -8.98 11.46
CA VAL A 261 -17.59 -7.60 11.89
C VAL A 261 -18.81 -6.96 11.23
N VAL A 262 -19.70 -6.38 12.03
CA VAL A 262 -20.98 -5.82 11.58
C VAL A 262 -20.88 -4.30 11.41
N ALA A 263 -20.12 -3.64 12.27
CA ALA A 263 -19.92 -2.20 12.23
C ALA A 263 -18.55 -1.84 12.81
N VAL A 264 -17.94 -0.80 12.25
CA VAL A 264 -16.71 -0.17 12.75
C VAL A 264 -16.95 1.33 12.76
N ALA A 265 -16.75 1.96 13.91
CA ALA A 265 -16.64 3.40 14.06
C ALA A 265 -15.24 3.72 14.58
N ASP A 266 -14.48 4.50 13.82
CA ASP A 266 -13.06 4.79 14.07
C ASP A 266 -12.85 6.31 14.12
N THR A 267 -12.42 6.80 15.28
CA THR A 267 -12.09 8.21 15.53
C THR A 267 -10.60 8.33 15.88
N ILE A 268 -10.17 9.51 16.35
CA ILE A 268 -8.75 9.76 16.62
C ILE A 268 -8.27 9.01 17.87
N ASP A 269 -9.11 8.93 18.90
CA ASP A 269 -8.81 8.42 20.23
C ASP A 269 -9.68 7.23 20.64
N GLU A 270 -10.57 6.77 19.77
CA GLU A 270 -11.50 5.69 20.05
C GLU A 270 -11.83 4.88 18.79
N MET A 271 -11.95 3.56 18.97
CA MET A 271 -12.52 2.65 17.97
C MET A 271 -13.60 1.79 18.63
N SER A 272 -14.80 1.78 18.04
CA SER A 272 -15.91 0.92 18.45
C SER A 272 -16.24 -0.07 17.34
N VAL A 273 -16.27 -1.35 17.69
CA VAL A 273 -16.48 -2.45 16.74
C VAL A 273 -17.60 -3.35 17.25
N VAL A 274 -18.55 -3.66 16.39
CA VAL A 274 -19.59 -4.66 16.66
C VAL A 274 -19.24 -5.95 15.95
N VAL A 275 -19.16 -7.05 16.70
CA VAL A 275 -18.90 -8.40 16.18
C VAL A 275 -20.09 -9.30 16.47
N GLU A 276 -20.45 -10.14 15.51
CA GLU A 276 -21.39 -11.25 15.68
C GLU A 276 -20.68 -12.56 15.40
N SER A 277 -20.68 -13.50 16.34
CA SER A 277 -20.10 -14.84 16.18
C SER A 277 -20.96 -15.93 16.83
N ASP A 278 -20.88 -17.16 16.30
CA ASP A 278 -21.53 -18.34 16.87
C ASP A 278 -20.69 -19.04 17.98
N GLY A 279 -19.46 -18.55 18.20
CA GLY A 279 -18.53 -19.05 19.20
C GLY A 279 -17.52 -17.97 19.65
N PRO A 280 -16.77 -18.22 20.73
CA PRO A 280 -15.75 -17.29 21.20
C PRO A 280 -14.60 -17.18 20.19
N GLY A 281 -13.87 -16.06 20.23
CA GLY A 281 -12.72 -15.84 19.37
C GLY A 281 -12.00 -14.53 19.69
N TYR A 282 -11.39 -13.94 18.66
CA TYR A 282 -10.61 -12.73 18.80
C TYR A 282 -11.04 -11.71 17.75
N LEU A 283 -11.34 -10.48 18.20
CA LEU A 283 -11.33 -9.34 17.32
C LEU A 283 -9.87 -8.95 17.09
N VAL A 284 -9.39 -9.02 15.85
CA VAL A 284 -8.05 -8.60 15.46
C VAL A 284 -8.14 -7.26 14.74
N VAL A 285 -7.31 -6.32 15.16
CA VAL A 285 -7.17 -5.00 14.53
C VAL A 285 -5.73 -4.87 14.06
N ALA A 286 -5.54 -4.74 12.74
CA ALA A 286 -4.25 -4.66 12.05
C ALA A 286 -3.53 -3.30 12.25
N ASP A 287 -3.64 -2.74 13.45
CA ASP A 287 -2.99 -1.51 13.85
C ASP A 287 -1.89 -1.83 14.87
N ALA A 288 -0.78 -1.11 14.78
CA ALA A 288 0.29 -1.17 15.77
C ALA A 288 -0.11 -0.40 17.05
N MET A 289 -1.14 -0.85 17.76
CA MET A 289 -1.63 -0.18 18.96
C MET A 289 -0.60 -0.30 20.10
N GLN A 290 -0.20 0.86 20.62
CA GLN A 290 0.87 1.01 21.61
C GLN A 290 0.31 1.19 23.03
N HIS A 291 1.18 1.52 23.98
CA HIS A 291 0.83 1.89 25.35
C HIS A 291 -0.23 2.99 25.40
N GLY A 292 -1.19 2.85 26.33
CA GLY A 292 -2.28 3.81 26.55
C GLY A 292 -3.63 3.38 25.96
N TRP A 293 -3.67 2.38 25.08
CA TRP A 293 -4.94 1.81 24.61
C TRP A 293 -5.52 0.83 25.63
N ASN A 294 -6.81 0.99 25.92
CA ASN A 294 -7.59 0.09 26.77
C ASN A 294 -8.77 -0.48 25.98
N ALA A 295 -9.12 -1.74 26.23
CA ALA A 295 -10.28 -2.37 25.61
C ALA A 295 -11.38 -2.68 26.62
N THR A 296 -12.62 -2.56 26.19
CA THR A 296 -13.78 -3.16 26.85
C THR A 296 -14.57 -4.01 25.85
N VAL A 297 -15.21 -5.06 26.36
CA VAL A 297 -16.15 -5.91 25.61
C VAL A 297 -17.45 -5.88 26.38
N ASP A 298 -18.51 -5.38 25.75
CA ASP A 298 -19.82 -5.18 26.36
C ASP A 298 -19.76 -4.38 27.68
N GLY A 299 -18.87 -3.38 27.71
CA GLY A 299 -18.63 -2.52 28.87
C GLY A 299 -17.72 -3.09 29.96
N VAL A 300 -17.27 -4.35 29.83
CA VAL A 300 -16.36 -5.00 30.79
C VAL A 300 -14.92 -4.90 30.28
N ALA A 301 -13.97 -4.58 31.17
CA ALA A 301 -12.56 -4.49 30.79
C ALA A 301 -12.02 -5.80 30.20
N ALA A 302 -11.32 -5.69 29.08
CA ALA A 302 -10.71 -6.80 28.35
C ALA A 302 -9.24 -6.51 28.02
N PRO A 303 -8.37 -7.52 27.97
CA PRO A 303 -6.96 -7.31 27.63
C PRO A 303 -6.80 -7.00 26.13
N VAL A 304 -5.87 -6.09 25.83
CA VAL A 304 -5.33 -5.89 24.47
C VAL A 304 -4.09 -6.77 24.33
N LEU A 305 -4.13 -7.74 23.43
CA LEU A 305 -3.10 -8.77 23.26
C LEU A 305 -2.23 -8.46 22.05
N ALA A 306 -0.93 -8.75 22.13
CA ALA A 306 -0.04 -8.69 20.98
C ALA A 306 -0.30 -9.88 20.02
N ALA A 307 -0.67 -9.56 18.78
CA ALA A 307 -1.09 -10.49 17.73
C ALA A 307 -0.30 -10.28 16.44
N ASP A 308 -0.20 -11.33 15.62
CA ASP A 308 0.51 -11.39 14.32
C ASP A 308 1.83 -10.58 14.32
N HIS A 309 2.58 -10.71 15.41
CA HIS A 309 3.82 -10.01 15.75
C HIS A 309 3.73 -8.49 15.97
N ALA A 310 2.90 -7.75 15.24
CA ALA A 310 2.92 -6.29 15.22
C ALA A 310 1.54 -5.61 15.33
N VAL A 311 0.47 -6.39 15.53
CA VAL A 311 -0.91 -5.89 15.61
C VAL A 311 -1.55 -6.33 16.92
N VAL A 312 -2.83 -6.03 17.13
CA VAL A 312 -3.51 -6.37 18.38
C VAL A 312 -4.74 -7.24 18.21
N ALA A 313 -5.05 -7.99 19.27
CA ALA A 313 -6.26 -8.78 19.38
C ALA A 313 -6.96 -8.53 20.72
N VAL A 314 -8.30 -8.53 20.71
CA VAL A 314 -9.15 -8.48 21.91
C VAL A 314 -9.99 -9.75 21.95
N PRO A 315 -9.98 -10.51 23.05
CA PRO A 315 -10.82 -11.69 23.19
C PRO A 315 -12.30 -11.30 23.24
N VAL A 316 -13.14 -11.99 22.47
CA VAL A 316 -14.60 -11.75 22.43
C VAL A 316 -15.36 -13.06 22.69
N PRO A 317 -16.48 -13.00 23.46
CA PRO A 317 -17.32 -14.17 23.71
C PRO A 317 -18.16 -14.51 22.46
N ALA A 318 -18.87 -15.64 22.54
CA ALA A 318 -19.88 -15.99 21.54
C ALA A 318 -21.08 -15.04 21.60
N GLY A 319 -21.69 -14.80 20.45
CA GLY A 319 -22.87 -13.95 20.30
C GLY A 319 -22.52 -12.60 19.69
N ARG A 320 -23.31 -11.58 20.05
CA ARG A 320 -23.09 -10.21 19.61
C ARG A 320 -22.38 -9.44 20.70
N SER A 321 -21.20 -8.91 20.40
CA SER A 321 -20.42 -8.10 21.33
C SER A 321 -20.04 -6.75 20.74
N GLU A 322 -20.05 -5.73 21.58
CA GLU A 322 -19.50 -4.41 21.30
C GLU A 322 -18.13 -4.29 21.94
N VAL A 323 -17.10 -4.21 21.10
CA VAL A 323 -15.72 -4.00 21.52
C VAL A 323 -15.37 -2.53 21.38
N ARG A 324 -14.89 -1.91 22.45
CA ARG A 324 -14.48 -0.51 22.46
C ARG A 324 -13.01 -0.41 22.85
N LEU A 325 -12.21 0.21 22.00
CA LEU A 325 -10.81 0.53 22.21
C LEU A 325 -10.72 2.04 22.43
N VAL A 326 -10.17 2.48 23.57
CA VAL A 326 -10.04 3.90 23.91
C VAL A 326 -8.60 4.21 24.28
N TYR A 327 -8.06 5.27 23.70
CA TYR A 327 -6.74 5.78 24.03
C TYR A 327 -6.81 6.66 25.29
N ASP A 328 -6.18 6.22 26.37
CA ASP A 328 -5.93 6.99 27.58
C ASP A 328 -4.45 7.40 27.61
N PRO A 329 -4.11 8.67 27.29
CA PRO A 329 -2.73 9.08 27.13
C PRO A 329 -1.93 8.93 28.43
N PRO A 330 -0.84 8.13 28.44
CA PRO A 330 -0.02 7.95 29.62
C PRO A 330 0.48 9.30 30.14
N GLY A 331 0.21 9.62 31.41
CA GLY A 331 0.67 10.85 32.05
C GLY A 331 -0.21 12.08 31.84
N LEU A 332 -1.36 11.98 31.16
CA LEU A 332 -2.31 13.10 31.04
C LEU A 332 -2.74 13.64 32.41
N ALA A 333 -3.04 12.75 33.35
CA ALA A 333 -3.38 13.14 34.73
C ALA A 333 -2.23 13.88 35.43
N THR A 334 -0.98 13.43 35.24
CA THR A 334 0.19 14.08 35.82
C THR A 334 0.44 15.44 35.18
N GLY A 335 0.34 15.53 33.85
CA GLY A 335 0.51 16.77 33.11
C GLY A 335 -0.54 17.81 33.50
N THR A 336 -1.81 17.42 33.56
CA THR A 336 -2.90 18.32 34.00
C THR A 336 -2.69 18.82 35.42
N ALA A 337 -2.24 17.97 36.35
CA ALA A 337 -1.92 18.37 37.72
C ALA A 337 -0.78 19.40 37.77
N VAL A 338 0.31 19.18 37.02
CA VAL A 338 1.46 20.09 36.94
C VAL A 338 1.06 21.44 36.31
N THR A 339 0.27 21.42 35.24
CA THR A 339 -0.26 22.64 34.61
C THR A 339 -1.16 23.42 35.56
N ALA A 340 -2.08 22.75 36.25
CA ALA A 340 -2.95 23.39 37.23
C ALA A 340 -2.16 24.03 38.38
N ALA A 341 -1.18 23.31 38.93
CA ALA A 341 -0.30 23.84 39.97
C ALA A 341 0.50 25.07 39.50
N SER A 342 1.04 25.02 38.28
CA SER A 342 1.78 26.13 37.67
C SER A 342 0.88 27.35 37.43
N ALA A 343 -0.36 27.14 36.97
CA ALA A 343 -1.34 28.20 36.78
C ALA A 343 -1.70 28.90 38.10
N VAL A 344 -1.89 28.13 39.18
CA VAL A 344 -2.12 28.68 40.53
C VAL A 344 -0.95 29.54 40.99
N VAL A 345 0.30 29.08 40.77
CA VAL A 345 1.50 29.86 41.11
C VAL A 345 1.57 31.17 40.31
N VAL A 346 1.34 31.12 38.99
CA VAL A 346 1.35 32.31 38.12
C VAL A 346 0.26 33.30 38.52
N LEU A 347 -0.96 32.84 38.77
CA LEU A 347 -2.07 33.68 39.24
C LEU A 347 -1.77 34.30 40.61
N GLY A 348 -1.18 33.53 41.52
CA GLY A 348 -0.72 34.04 42.82
C GLY A 348 0.30 35.17 42.67
N LEU A 349 1.31 34.98 41.82
CA LEU A 349 2.33 36.00 41.55
C LEU A 349 1.77 37.24 40.83
N ALA A 350 0.73 37.10 40.00
CA ALA A 350 0.12 38.23 39.30
C ALA A 350 -0.79 39.09 40.20
N VAL A 351 -1.49 38.49 41.16
CA VAL A 351 -2.48 39.18 42.02
C VAL A 351 -1.84 39.86 43.24
N VAL A 352 -0.77 39.27 43.79
CA VAL A 352 -0.11 39.79 45.01
C VAL A 352 0.50 41.20 44.82
N PRO A 353 1.25 41.53 43.75
CA PRO A 353 1.88 42.84 43.59
C PRO A 353 0.90 44.03 43.50
N PRO A 354 -0.20 43.99 42.72
CA PRO A 354 -1.15 45.10 42.67
C PRO A 354 -2.00 45.22 43.95
N ALA A 355 -2.33 44.11 44.63
CA ALA A 355 -3.04 44.14 45.90
C ALA A 355 -2.19 44.77 47.03
N TYR A 356 -0.89 44.45 47.05
CA TYR A 356 0.07 45.04 47.99
C TYR A 356 0.30 46.53 47.72
N ARG A 357 0.44 46.92 46.44
CA ARG A 357 0.58 48.33 46.03
C ARG A 357 -0.68 49.17 46.31
N ARG A 358 -1.89 48.60 46.16
CA ARG A 358 -3.16 49.29 46.50
C ARG A 358 -3.33 49.49 48.01
N ARG A 359 -2.94 48.52 48.84
CA ARG A 359 -2.97 48.66 50.32
C ARG A 359 -1.98 49.73 50.81
N GLN A 360 -0.76 49.77 50.27
CA GLN A 360 0.23 50.78 50.64
C GLN A 360 -0.17 52.20 50.23
N ARG A 361 -0.86 52.38 49.09
CA ARG A 361 -1.38 53.70 48.68
C ARG A 361 -2.51 54.20 49.58
N ARG A 362 -3.39 53.32 50.07
CA ARG A 362 -4.44 53.71 51.04
C ARG A 362 -3.88 54.12 52.40
N GLN A 363 -2.79 53.50 52.86
CA GLN A 363 -2.15 53.85 54.14
C GLN A 363 -1.36 55.17 54.08
N ARG A 364 -0.90 55.63 52.91
CA ARG A 364 -0.19 56.91 52.75
C ARG A 364 -1.10 58.14 52.59
N GLY A 365 -2.41 57.96 52.37
CA GLY A 365 -3.38 59.05 52.26
C GLY A 365 -3.99 59.53 53.59
N ALA A 366 -3.66 58.90 54.72
CA ALA A 366 -4.16 59.25 56.04
C ALA A 366 -3.04 59.83 56.91
N ARG A 367 -2.58 61.04 56.59
CA ARG A 367 -1.86 61.92 57.54
C ARG A 367 -2.66 63.22 57.65
N PRO A 368 -3.30 63.51 58.81
CA PRO A 368 -3.88 64.82 59.06
C PRO A 368 -2.74 65.85 59.20
N THR A 369 -2.94 67.03 58.62
CA THR A 369 -2.13 68.24 58.85
C THR A 369 -2.31 68.80 60.24
#